data_AF-A0A7K2YV13-F1
#
_entry.id   AF-A0A7K2YV13-F1
#
_cell.length_a   1.000
_cell.length_b   1.000
_cell.length_c   1.000
_cell.angle_alpha   90.00
_cell.angle_beta   90.00
_cell.angle_gamma   90.00
#
_symmetry.space_group_name_H-M   'P 1'
#
loop_
_entity.id
_entity.type
_entity.pdbx_description
1 polymer ?
#
loop_
_entity_poly.entity_id
_entity_poly.type
_entity_poly.pdbx_seq_one_letter_code
_entity_poly.pdbx_strand_id
1 'polypeptide(L)'
;GGGAEGTYAIWAHASTVLRGHVVPGTDLKVANYIVQPEDSGVGVFAHEFGHDLGLPDLYDNFSGGETDVDFWDLMSSGSHAGPLFQTMPAHMGAWSKYVLGWIDPQVVPVGGGTRTVLLGAAAKPRPGTREAVRVDLPDEVVRIGTPHGGAGMWYSGRDQEWSDSRIVRDIAVPTGSDVRFRMWNDYVIEQDWDYGFVELSVDDGVTWRQLPVHDDAGNLVSTKADYADPNKNLGELRKTDALTGDSGGWRHDSVDLTPYAGQRVKLRLDLNTDAAFMEKGWFADDFSLTVGTDTVWTDDVENGDNGWTAVKGSTTVTRGAGWGRTSGAVAREQYYLMEWRAPVGFDEGLNHAYTAGHSDAQGISVNRLRYDVPGMLVWLRDAEYQNNGVNFNLSAPPSYGAKGQVLVVDAHPDPRRWTGEAAEHYSVKGNPRKNIENRAQSSDAAFGFVPTPAFAACHTNGAWCQDFDPRDPVRAFSDARGWAPGVEYVAGAPVDRFTDGSTVVPARGPYSTKVVDADGAPDYAHHGQPYKHSTLGTGDPGSALAYGASAELLRPLTPGHPDGGAAVRVTAARP
;
A
#
# COMPACT_ATOMS: atom_id res chain seq x y z
N GLY A 1 0.98 3.26 28.05
CA GLY A 1 1.74 2.68 29.17
C GLY A 1 0.91 1.82 30.12
N GLY A 2 -0.39 1.62 29.86
CA GLY A 2 -1.23 0.71 30.64
C GLY A 2 -1.70 1.21 32.02
N GLY A 3 -1.39 2.45 32.39
CA GLY A 3 -1.93 3.05 33.63
C GLY A 3 -1.57 2.27 34.89
N ALA A 4 -2.55 2.07 35.77
CA ALA A 4 -2.38 1.33 37.02
C ALA A 4 -2.19 -0.19 36.79
N GLU A 5 -2.67 -0.68 35.65
CA GLU A 5 -2.64 -2.07 35.21
C GLU A 5 -1.28 -2.42 34.55
N GLY A 6 -0.53 -1.41 34.10
CA GLY A 6 0.78 -1.56 33.47
C GLY A 6 0.74 -2.56 32.31
N THR A 7 1.59 -3.58 32.36
CA THR A 7 1.67 -4.62 31.31
C THR A 7 0.46 -5.55 31.27
N TYR A 8 -0.45 -5.49 32.25
CA TYR A 8 -1.70 -6.27 32.26
C TYR A 8 -2.85 -5.56 31.55
N ALA A 9 -2.68 -4.30 31.13
CA ALA A 9 -3.65 -3.62 30.28
C ALA A 9 -3.73 -4.31 28.91
N ILE A 10 -4.93 -4.36 28.34
CA ILE A 10 -5.12 -4.81 26.96
C ILE A 10 -4.53 -3.77 26.01
N TRP A 11 -3.75 -4.22 25.03
CA TRP A 11 -3.29 -3.35 23.95
C TRP A 11 -4.45 -3.04 23.00
N ALA A 12 -4.67 -1.78 22.66
CA ALA A 12 -5.75 -1.37 21.76
C ALA A 12 -5.60 -2.00 20.36
N HIS A 13 -6.64 -2.64 19.85
CA HIS A 13 -6.59 -3.31 18.55
C HIS A 13 -7.98 -3.53 17.95
N ALA A 14 -8.02 -3.70 16.63
CA ALA A 14 -9.11 -4.31 15.90
C ALA A 14 -8.72 -5.74 15.49
N SER A 15 -9.66 -6.69 15.51
CA SER A 15 -9.42 -8.05 15.03
C SER A 15 -10.72 -8.77 14.66
N THR A 16 -10.59 -10.01 14.21
CA THR A 16 -11.67 -10.81 13.65
C THR A 16 -11.71 -12.21 14.26
N VAL A 17 -12.89 -12.65 14.67
CA VAL A 17 -13.18 -14.06 14.95
C VAL A 17 -13.58 -14.74 13.64
N LEU A 18 -12.65 -15.45 13.00
CA LEU A 18 -12.75 -15.99 11.63
C LEU A 18 -14.08 -16.68 11.26
N ARG A 19 -14.69 -17.42 12.19
CA ARG A 19 -15.97 -18.16 11.97
C ARG A 19 -17.18 -17.55 12.68
N GLY A 20 -16.94 -16.40 13.31
CA GLY A 20 -17.81 -15.74 14.27
C GLY A 20 -17.98 -16.52 15.58
N HIS A 21 -18.09 -15.81 16.69
CA HIS A 21 -18.51 -16.37 17.97
C HIS A 21 -20.03 -16.25 18.11
N VAL A 22 -20.73 -17.37 18.36
CA VAL A 22 -22.17 -17.35 18.63
C VAL A 22 -22.38 -16.79 20.03
N VAL A 23 -23.14 -15.70 20.13
CA VAL A 23 -23.44 -15.08 21.43
C VAL A 23 -24.38 -16.01 22.21
N PRO A 24 -24.00 -16.47 23.41
CA PRO A 24 -24.78 -17.46 24.17
C PRO A 24 -26.24 -17.04 24.35
N GLY A 25 -27.16 -17.96 24.04
CA GLY A 25 -28.61 -17.71 24.16
C GLY A 25 -29.24 -16.93 22.99
N THR A 26 -28.49 -16.68 21.92
CA THR A 26 -28.98 -16.00 20.70
C THR A 26 -28.56 -16.76 19.44
N ASP A 27 -29.10 -16.36 18.29
CA ASP A 27 -28.64 -16.75 16.95
C ASP A 27 -27.67 -15.73 16.33
N LEU A 28 -27.26 -14.71 17.09
CA LEU A 28 -26.31 -13.68 16.65
C LEU A 28 -24.87 -14.20 16.73
N LYS A 29 -24.04 -13.74 15.79
CA LYS A 29 -22.59 -13.95 15.80
C LYS A 29 -21.84 -12.63 15.82
N VAL A 30 -20.73 -12.60 16.55
CA VAL A 30 -19.72 -11.53 16.51
C VAL A 30 -18.53 -12.02 15.72
N ALA A 31 -18.11 -11.28 14.69
CA ALA A 31 -16.91 -11.57 13.92
C ALA A 31 -15.84 -10.51 14.18
N ASN A 32 -16.00 -9.33 13.59
CA ASN A 32 -15.08 -8.20 13.77
C ASN A 32 -15.35 -7.49 15.10
N TYR A 33 -14.30 -7.01 15.75
CA TYR A 33 -14.40 -6.22 16.97
C TYR A 33 -13.26 -5.21 17.07
N ILE A 34 -13.51 -4.12 17.80
CA ILE A 34 -12.54 -3.07 18.13
C ILE A 34 -12.49 -2.95 19.66
N VAL A 35 -11.30 -2.96 20.25
CA VAL A 35 -11.08 -2.70 21.68
C VAL A 35 -10.19 -1.47 21.84
N GLN A 36 -10.68 -0.49 22.61
CA GLN A 36 -9.99 0.75 22.90
C GLN A 36 -9.97 1.01 24.42
N PRO A 37 -8.95 1.73 24.94
CA PRO A 37 -8.89 2.08 26.36
C PRO A 37 -9.95 3.12 26.75
N GLU A 38 -10.21 3.22 28.06
CA GLU A 38 -11.24 4.13 28.62
C GLU A 38 -10.95 5.62 28.31
N ASP A 39 -9.68 5.99 28.17
CA ASP A 39 -9.23 7.36 27.94
C ASP A 39 -9.06 7.73 26.46
N SER A 40 -9.50 6.88 25.52
CA SER A 40 -9.47 7.20 24.08
C SER A 40 -10.35 8.39 23.72
N GLY A 41 -9.80 9.32 22.94
CA GLY A 41 -10.54 10.43 22.35
C GLY A 41 -11.33 10.05 21.10
N VAL A 42 -12.18 10.97 20.63
CA VAL A 42 -13.05 10.77 19.46
C VAL A 42 -12.28 10.40 18.20
N GLY A 43 -11.04 10.90 18.06
CA GLY A 43 -10.22 10.65 16.88
C GLY A 43 -9.85 9.19 16.67
N VAL A 44 -9.56 8.43 17.74
CA VAL A 44 -9.27 6.99 17.62
C VAL A 44 -10.53 6.22 17.24
N PHE A 45 -11.66 6.48 17.91
CA PHE A 45 -12.91 5.82 17.52
C PHE A 45 -13.31 6.13 16.08
N ALA A 46 -13.08 7.35 15.60
CA ALA A 46 -13.34 7.71 14.21
C ALA A 46 -12.39 6.99 13.22
N HIS A 47 -11.12 6.82 13.59
CA HIS A 47 -10.13 6.07 12.81
C HIS A 47 -10.53 4.58 12.69
N GLU A 48 -10.80 3.93 13.83
CA GLU A 48 -11.19 2.53 13.87
C GLU A 48 -12.52 2.27 13.14
N PHE A 49 -13.49 3.18 13.27
CA PHE A 49 -14.72 3.11 12.50
C PHE A 49 -14.47 3.31 10.99
N GLY A 50 -13.40 4.01 10.60
CA GLY A 50 -12.93 4.08 9.22
C GLY A 50 -12.60 2.69 8.65
N HIS A 51 -11.97 1.82 9.44
CA HIS A 51 -11.71 0.43 9.04
C HIS A 51 -13.00 -0.39 8.87
N ASP A 52 -13.99 -0.21 9.76
CA ASP A 52 -15.31 -0.85 9.62
C ASP A 52 -16.02 -0.43 8.32
N LEU A 53 -15.78 0.81 7.85
CA LEU A 53 -16.27 1.30 6.56
C LEU A 53 -15.45 0.79 5.36
N GLY A 54 -14.30 0.15 5.60
CA GLY A 54 -13.44 -0.47 4.59
C GLY A 54 -12.23 0.38 4.17
N LEU A 55 -11.85 1.40 4.93
CA LEU A 55 -10.62 2.16 4.67
C LEU A 55 -9.39 1.45 5.27
N PRO A 56 -8.24 1.46 4.57
CA PRO A 56 -6.99 0.98 5.12
C PRO A 56 -6.34 2.03 6.04
N ASP A 57 -5.34 1.61 6.81
CA ASP A 57 -4.35 2.53 7.34
C ASP A 57 -3.61 3.24 6.20
N LEU A 58 -3.39 4.54 6.35
CA LEU A 58 -2.63 5.35 5.39
C LEU A 58 -1.24 5.73 5.90
N TYR A 59 -0.86 5.33 7.11
CA TYR A 59 0.54 5.32 7.55
C TYR A 59 1.22 4.01 7.12
N ASP A 60 2.55 3.97 7.20
CA ASP A 60 3.30 2.74 6.94
C ASP A 60 3.34 1.86 8.21
N ASN A 61 2.60 0.75 8.16
CA ASN A 61 2.60 -0.31 9.17
C ASN A 61 3.26 -1.62 8.67
N PHE A 62 3.94 -1.59 7.52
CA PHE A 62 4.49 -2.77 6.86
C PHE A 62 6.02 -2.75 6.77
N SER A 63 6.59 -1.63 6.34
CA SER A 63 8.00 -1.51 5.97
C SER A 63 8.84 -0.67 6.94
N GLY A 64 8.18 -0.07 7.94
CA GLY A 64 8.80 0.76 8.97
C GLY A 64 9.23 2.15 8.48
N GLY A 65 8.67 2.65 7.37
CA GLY A 65 8.82 4.03 6.93
C GLY A 65 7.88 4.99 7.66
N GLU A 66 8.03 6.28 7.40
CA GLU A 66 7.11 7.35 7.83
C GLU A 66 6.66 8.15 6.60
N THR A 67 5.37 8.05 6.23
CA THR A 67 4.84 8.74 5.04
C THR A 67 4.30 10.13 5.35
N ASP A 68 4.39 11.06 4.40
CA ASP A 68 3.89 12.44 4.51
C ASP A 68 2.36 12.59 4.62
N VAL A 69 1.62 11.49 4.73
CA VAL A 69 0.19 11.55 5.08
C VAL A 69 0.02 12.12 6.49
N ASP A 70 0.78 11.61 7.48
CA ASP A 70 0.79 12.07 8.88
C ASP A 70 -0.54 12.68 9.39
N PHE A 71 -0.54 13.94 9.84
CA PHE A 71 -1.74 14.58 10.39
C PHE A 71 -2.73 15.03 9.32
N TRP A 72 -2.41 14.91 8.02
CA TRP A 72 -3.32 15.29 6.95
C TRP A 72 -4.55 14.38 6.84
N ASP A 73 -4.49 13.11 7.25
CA ASP A 73 -5.63 12.19 7.17
C ASP A 73 -5.96 11.54 8.51
N LEU A 74 -7.25 11.39 8.79
CA LEU A 74 -7.78 10.60 9.90
C LEU A 74 -7.23 9.17 9.94
N MET A 75 -7.04 8.54 8.77
CA MET A 75 -6.50 7.18 8.63
C MET A 75 -4.97 7.12 8.82
N SER A 76 -4.37 8.19 9.32
CA SER A 76 -2.96 8.27 9.74
C SER A 76 -2.87 8.98 11.11
N SER A 77 -1.85 9.79 11.36
CA SER A 77 -1.70 10.55 12.60
C SER A 77 -2.81 11.61 12.81
N GLY A 78 -3.64 11.90 11.80
CA GLY A 78 -4.73 12.87 11.91
C GLY A 78 -5.75 12.53 13.01
N SER A 79 -5.92 11.26 13.35
CA SER A 79 -6.72 10.79 14.50
C SER A 79 -6.24 11.33 15.86
N HIS A 80 -4.98 11.76 15.95
CA HIS A 80 -4.33 12.21 17.18
C HIS A 80 -4.30 13.73 17.34
N ALA A 81 -4.85 14.48 16.39
CA ALA A 81 -4.88 15.94 16.43
C ALA A 81 -5.83 16.50 17.51
N GLY A 82 -5.57 17.76 17.89
CA GLY A 82 -6.46 18.57 18.70
C GLY A 82 -5.81 19.24 19.91
N PRO A 83 -6.47 20.27 20.47
CA PRO A 83 -5.96 21.03 21.62
C PRO A 83 -5.75 20.13 22.85
N LEU A 84 -6.60 19.12 23.00
CA LEU A 84 -6.33 17.93 23.79
C LEU A 84 -6.15 16.76 22.82
N PHE A 85 -5.25 15.83 23.17
CA PHE A 85 -4.93 14.66 22.34
C PHE A 85 -6.21 13.95 21.86
N GLN A 86 -6.33 13.68 20.57
CA GLN A 86 -7.45 12.96 19.92
C GLN A 86 -8.83 13.64 19.98
N THR A 87 -8.95 14.89 20.48
CA THR A 87 -10.25 15.55 20.64
C THR A 87 -10.76 16.28 19.41
N MET A 88 -9.87 16.58 18.46
CA MET A 88 -10.20 17.27 17.22
C MET A 88 -9.37 16.66 16.09
N PRO A 89 -9.74 15.43 15.67
CA PRO A 89 -9.03 14.75 14.60
C PRO A 89 -9.12 15.54 13.29
N ALA A 90 -8.10 15.41 12.44
CA ALA A 90 -8.15 15.95 11.09
C ALA A 90 -9.26 15.29 10.27
N HIS A 91 -9.76 15.99 9.26
CA HIS A 91 -10.75 15.42 8.35
C HIS A 91 -10.14 14.25 7.56
N MET A 92 -10.95 13.24 7.21
CA MET A 92 -10.60 12.28 6.16
C MET A 92 -10.23 13.05 4.88
N GLY A 93 -9.12 12.69 4.26
CA GLY A 93 -8.65 13.23 3.00
C GLY A 93 -9.56 12.86 1.84
N ALA A 94 -9.36 13.51 0.71
CA ALA A 94 -10.23 13.36 -0.46
C ALA A 94 -10.29 11.92 -0.96
N TRP A 95 -9.21 11.16 -0.88
CA TRP A 95 -9.20 9.78 -1.36
C TRP A 95 -10.13 8.89 -0.53
N SER A 96 -10.00 8.94 0.79
CA SER A 96 -10.84 8.21 1.74
C SER A 96 -12.33 8.53 1.53
N LYS A 97 -12.68 9.81 1.43
CA LYS A 97 -14.07 10.25 1.15
C LYS A 97 -14.59 9.77 -0.20
N TYR A 98 -13.74 9.77 -1.23
CA TYR A 98 -14.10 9.31 -2.57
C TYR A 98 -14.38 7.81 -2.59
N VAL A 99 -13.50 6.99 -1.98
CA VAL A 99 -13.68 5.53 -1.90
C VAL A 99 -14.94 5.16 -1.12
N LEU A 100 -15.26 5.91 -0.07
CA LEU A 100 -16.50 5.74 0.69
C LEU A 100 -17.75 6.27 -0.03
N GLY A 101 -17.60 6.92 -1.18
CA GLY A 101 -18.70 7.51 -1.95
C GLY A 101 -19.33 8.76 -1.31
N TRP A 102 -18.62 9.42 -0.39
CA TRP A 102 -19.11 10.62 0.30
C TRP A 102 -18.92 11.89 -0.54
N ILE A 103 -17.96 11.88 -1.45
CA ILE A 103 -17.72 12.96 -2.42
C ILE A 103 -17.65 12.40 -3.83
N ASP A 104 -17.97 13.25 -4.81
CA ASP A 104 -17.81 12.98 -6.24
C ASP A 104 -16.83 14.00 -6.84
N PRO A 105 -15.51 13.67 -6.89
CA PRO A 105 -14.49 14.58 -7.39
C PRO A 105 -14.74 14.98 -8.84
N GLN A 106 -14.48 16.24 -9.18
CA GLN A 106 -14.53 16.64 -10.59
C GLN A 106 -13.42 15.95 -11.37
N VAL A 107 -13.78 15.10 -12.34
CA VAL A 107 -12.80 14.39 -13.18
C VAL A 107 -12.26 15.26 -14.32
N VAL A 108 -10.94 15.28 -14.44
CA VAL A 108 -10.17 15.79 -15.57
C VAL A 108 -9.55 14.56 -16.27
N PRO A 109 -10.21 14.02 -17.30
CA PRO A 109 -9.76 12.79 -17.94
C PRO A 109 -8.49 13.03 -18.76
N VAL A 110 -7.76 11.95 -19.05
CA VAL A 110 -6.63 11.94 -19.99
C VAL A 110 -7.04 12.60 -21.32
N GLY A 111 -6.24 13.54 -21.80
CA GLY A 111 -6.50 14.32 -23.02
C GLY A 111 -7.59 15.39 -22.89
N GLY A 112 -8.17 15.59 -21.69
CA GLY A 112 -9.30 16.48 -21.43
C GLY A 112 -9.00 18.00 -21.41
N GLY A 113 -7.78 18.40 -21.75
CA GLY A 113 -7.33 19.80 -21.80
C GLY A 113 -7.19 20.49 -20.44
N THR A 114 -6.92 21.80 -20.48
CA THR A 114 -6.80 22.64 -19.27
C THR A 114 -8.14 23.27 -18.91
N ARG A 115 -8.46 23.33 -17.61
CA ARG A 115 -9.66 23.98 -17.08
C ARG A 115 -9.41 24.65 -15.73
N THR A 116 -10.27 25.57 -15.33
CA THR A 116 -10.25 26.14 -13.98
C THR A 116 -11.30 25.46 -13.11
N VAL A 117 -10.91 25.04 -11.91
CA VAL A 117 -11.76 24.43 -10.87
C VAL A 117 -11.78 25.36 -9.66
N LEU A 118 -12.94 25.57 -9.07
CA LEU A 118 -13.06 26.27 -7.79
C LEU A 118 -13.06 25.21 -6.70
N LEU A 119 -11.93 25.00 -6.01
CA LEU A 119 -11.82 24.09 -4.88
C LEU A 119 -12.22 24.85 -3.61
N GLY A 120 -13.20 24.32 -2.87
CA GLY A 120 -13.62 24.85 -1.57
C GLY A 120 -12.98 24.07 -0.43
N ALA A 121 -12.96 24.66 0.78
CA ALA A 121 -12.43 23.99 1.95
C ALA A 121 -13.11 22.64 2.22
N ALA A 122 -12.34 21.57 2.31
CA ALA A 122 -12.79 20.19 2.41
C ALA A 122 -13.74 19.96 3.59
N ALA A 123 -13.44 20.53 4.76
CA ALA A 123 -14.27 20.38 5.96
C ALA A 123 -15.52 21.29 5.97
N LYS A 124 -15.60 22.29 5.08
CA LYS A 124 -16.74 23.22 4.99
C LYS A 124 -16.89 23.80 3.57
N PRO A 125 -17.28 22.98 2.59
CA PRO A 125 -17.33 23.40 1.20
C PRO A 125 -18.36 24.51 0.99
N ARG A 126 -18.05 25.45 0.08
CA ARG A 126 -18.96 26.54 -0.27
C ARG A 126 -19.87 26.12 -1.44
N PRO A 127 -21.12 26.61 -1.50
CA PRO A 127 -21.95 26.39 -2.67
C PRO A 127 -21.24 26.85 -3.95
N GLY A 128 -21.26 26.00 -4.99
CA GLY A 128 -20.63 26.29 -6.28
C GLY A 128 -19.13 25.92 -6.38
N THR A 129 -18.52 25.43 -5.30
CA THR A 129 -17.17 24.85 -5.36
C THR A 129 -17.20 23.32 -5.54
N ARG A 130 -16.03 22.72 -5.74
CA ARG A 130 -15.81 21.27 -5.66
C ARG A 130 -15.02 20.95 -4.40
N GLU A 131 -15.30 19.80 -3.80
CA GLU A 131 -14.55 19.29 -2.64
C GLU A 131 -13.20 18.72 -3.06
N ALA A 132 -13.15 18.09 -4.24
CA ALA A 132 -11.92 17.59 -4.84
C ALA A 132 -11.97 17.63 -6.37
N VAL A 133 -10.79 17.55 -6.99
CA VAL A 133 -10.60 17.34 -8.43
C VAL A 133 -9.70 16.12 -8.64
N ARG A 134 -10.13 15.17 -9.47
CA ARG A 134 -9.37 13.99 -9.87
C ARG A 134 -8.79 14.22 -11.26
N VAL A 135 -7.48 14.07 -11.42
CA VAL A 135 -6.79 14.14 -12.71
C VAL A 135 -6.34 12.73 -13.06
N ASP A 136 -7.02 12.10 -14.02
CA ASP A 136 -6.70 10.75 -14.45
C ASP A 136 -5.36 10.74 -15.19
N LEU A 137 -4.56 9.71 -14.92
CA LEU A 137 -3.37 9.35 -15.68
C LEU A 137 -3.70 8.12 -16.54
N PRO A 138 -2.96 7.86 -17.63
CA PRO A 138 -3.04 6.57 -18.31
C PRO A 138 -2.77 5.42 -17.32
N ASP A 139 -3.52 4.33 -17.42
CA ASP A 139 -3.30 3.16 -16.56
C ASP A 139 -1.87 2.64 -16.70
N GLU A 140 -1.27 2.27 -15.59
CA GLU A 140 0.01 1.56 -15.59
C GLU A 140 -0.24 0.10 -15.98
N VAL A 141 0.56 -0.43 -16.92
CA VAL A 141 0.52 -1.86 -17.24
C VAL A 141 1.63 -2.57 -16.50
N VAL A 142 1.27 -3.27 -15.43
CA VAL A 142 2.21 -4.01 -14.59
C VAL A 142 2.21 -5.48 -15.00
N ARG A 143 3.41 -6.08 -15.06
CA ARG A 143 3.58 -7.51 -15.29
C ARG A 143 3.75 -8.25 -13.97
N ILE A 144 2.72 -8.99 -13.55
CA ILE A 144 2.70 -9.80 -12.32
C ILE A 144 3.20 -11.23 -12.52
N GLY A 145 3.33 -11.67 -13.77
CA GLY A 145 3.87 -12.96 -14.16
C GLY A 145 3.96 -13.08 -15.68
N THR A 146 4.58 -14.14 -16.16
CA THR A 146 4.65 -14.47 -17.59
C THR A 146 4.15 -15.90 -17.75
N PRO A 147 3.13 -16.16 -18.60
CA PRO A 147 2.67 -17.51 -18.88
C PRO A 147 3.83 -18.46 -19.23
N HIS A 148 3.75 -19.72 -18.82
CA HIS A 148 4.77 -20.71 -19.14
C HIS A 148 4.73 -21.03 -20.64
N GLY A 149 3.52 -21.28 -21.13
CA GLY A 149 3.17 -21.42 -22.54
C GLY A 149 2.17 -20.35 -22.99
N GLY A 150 1.99 -20.20 -24.30
CA GLY A 150 0.89 -19.40 -24.84
C GLY A 150 0.84 -17.93 -24.39
N ALA A 151 -0.37 -17.45 -24.10
CA ALA A 151 -0.71 -16.08 -23.71
C ALA A 151 -1.54 -15.99 -22.43
N GLY A 152 -2.05 -17.10 -21.89
CA GLY A 152 -2.84 -17.18 -20.67
C GLY A 152 -2.27 -18.16 -19.66
N MET A 153 -2.56 -17.92 -18.39
CA MET A 153 -2.29 -18.82 -17.26
C MET A 153 -3.37 -18.63 -16.20
N TRP A 154 -3.55 -19.60 -15.31
CA TRP A 154 -4.35 -19.40 -14.10
C TRP A 154 -3.55 -18.66 -13.05
N TYR A 155 -4.22 -17.80 -12.30
CA TYR A 155 -3.64 -17.04 -11.20
C TYR A 155 -4.60 -17.01 -10.02
N SER A 156 -4.09 -17.33 -8.82
CA SER A 156 -4.87 -17.32 -7.58
C SER A 156 -5.38 -15.95 -7.14
N GLY A 157 -4.75 -14.86 -7.59
CA GLY A 157 -4.90 -13.56 -6.97
C GLY A 157 -4.05 -13.39 -5.71
N ARG A 158 -3.83 -12.13 -5.32
CA ARG A 158 -3.29 -11.70 -4.02
C ARG A 158 -4.27 -10.75 -3.32
N ASP A 159 -5.55 -11.10 -3.37
CA ASP A 159 -6.66 -10.18 -3.09
C ASP A 159 -7.60 -10.66 -1.98
N GLN A 160 -7.35 -11.82 -1.38
CA GLN A 160 -8.21 -12.47 -0.38
C GLN A 160 -7.42 -12.73 0.90
N GLU A 161 -7.68 -11.97 1.97
CA GLU A 161 -7.30 -12.36 3.32
C GLU A 161 -8.18 -13.52 3.81
N TRP A 162 -7.63 -14.37 4.67
CA TRP A 162 -8.28 -15.58 5.16
C TRP A 162 -8.85 -16.43 4.02
N SER A 163 -8.08 -16.57 2.93
CA SER A 163 -8.55 -17.15 1.69
C SER A 163 -8.81 -18.64 1.81
N ASP A 164 -9.74 -19.10 0.98
CA ASP A 164 -10.01 -20.50 0.68
C ASP A 164 -10.41 -20.59 -0.80
N SER A 165 -9.56 -19.98 -1.63
CA SER A 165 -9.82 -19.73 -3.04
C SER A 165 -9.35 -20.89 -3.90
N ARG A 166 -10.21 -21.36 -4.81
CA ARG A 166 -9.96 -22.60 -5.56
C ARG A 166 -10.23 -22.46 -7.05
N ILE A 167 -9.59 -23.29 -7.84
CA ILE A 167 -10.11 -23.73 -9.16
C ILE A 167 -10.33 -25.23 -9.15
N VAL A 168 -11.50 -25.66 -9.61
CA VAL A 168 -11.97 -27.05 -9.53
C VAL A 168 -12.27 -27.59 -10.93
N ARG A 169 -11.91 -28.84 -11.20
CA ARG A 169 -12.19 -29.54 -12.46
C ARG A 169 -12.58 -31.00 -12.23
N ASP A 170 -13.54 -31.48 -13.01
CA ASP A 170 -13.82 -32.92 -13.14
C ASP A 170 -12.77 -33.58 -14.05
N ILE A 171 -12.13 -34.65 -13.57
CA ILE A 171 -11.14 -35.44 -14.30
C ILE A 171 -11.64 -36.88 -14.41
N ALA A 172 -11.62 -37.42 -15.63
CA ALA A 172 -11.75 -38.85 -15.86
C ALA A 172 -10.35 -39.48 -15.79
N VAL A 173 -10.04 -40.16 -14.69
CA VAL A 173 -8.72 -40.76 -14.48
C VAL A 173 -8.62 -42.02 -15.36
N PRO A 174 -7.67 -42.08 -16.32
CA PRO A 174 -7.51 -43.22 -17.20
C PRO A 174 -7.13 -44.48 -16.41
N THR A 175 -7.40 -45.65 -16.97
CA THR A 175 -6.86 -46.90 -16.44
C THR A 175 -5.36 -46.97 -16.70
N GLY A 176 -4.57 -47.34 -15.68
CA GLY A 176 -3.12 -47.46 -15.81
C GLY A 176 -2.46 -47.76 -14.48
N SER A 177 -1.18 -48.16 -14.51
CA SER A 177 -0.37 -48.44 -13.30
C SER A 177 0.56 -47.28 -12.90
N ASP A 178 0.60 -46.21 -13.69
CA ASP A 178 1.32 -44.97 -13.40
C ASP A 178 0.56 -43.82 -14.04
N VAL A 179 -0.40 -43.25 -13.32
CA VAL A 179 -1.26 -42.16 -13.79
C VAL A 179 -0.90 -40.90 -13.03
N ARG A 180 -0.48 -39.85 -13.74
CA ARG A 180 -0.03 -38.58 -13.14
C ARG A 180 -0.80 -37.42 -13.71
N PHE A 181 -1.31 -36.56 -12.81
CA PHE A 181 -1.71 -35.21 -13.20
C PHE A 181 -0.50 -34.30 -13.00
N ARG A 182 -0.19 -33.52 -14.02
CA ARG A 182 0.98 -32.65 -14.10
C ARG A 182 0.56 -31.22 -14.39
N MET A 183 1.35 -30.28 -13.90
CA MET A 183 1.09 -28.85 -14.02
C MET A 183 2.41 -28.09 -13.91
N TRP A 184 2.53 -27.00 -14.65
CA TRP A 184 3.56 -26.00 -14.39
C TRP A 184 3.04 -25.06 -13.31
N ASN A 185 3.89 -24.78 -12.31
CA ASN A 185 3.58 -23.91 -11.19
C ASN A 185 4.65 -22.83 -11.04
N ASP A 186 4.25 -21.58 -10.86
CA ASP A 186 5.11 -20.48 -10.41
C ASP A 186 4.40 -19.80 -9.23
N TYR A 187 4.94 -19.96 -8.03
CA TYR A 187 4.34 -19.39 -6.83
C TYR A 187 5.38 -18.76 -5.90
N VAL A 188 4.95 -17.68 -5.26
CA VAL A 188 5.55 -17.16 -4.01
C VAL A 188 4.39 -17.02 -3.04
N ILE A 189 4.43 -17.82 -1.98
CA ILE A 189 3.41 -17.97 -0.96
C ILE A 189 4.11 -17.70 0.38
N GLU A 190 3.52 -16.89 1.27
CA GLU A 190 4.16 -16.52 2.54
C GLU A 190 4.57 -17.78 3.30
N GLN A 191 5.88 -17.93 3.51
CA GLN A 191 6.43 -19.19 3.98
C GLN A 191 5.94 -19.50 5.40
N ASP A 192 5.41 -20.72 5.56
CA ASP A 192 4.92 -21.26 6.82
C ASP A 192 3.70 -20.51 7.41
N TRP A 193 3.08 -19.61 6.65
CA TRP A 193 1.84 -18.91 7.00
C TRP A 193 0.75 -19.22 5.98
N ASP A 194 1.04 -19.01 4.70
CA ASP A 194 0.13 -19.29 3.61
C ASP A 194 0.46 -20.63 2.93
N TYR A 195 -0.56 -21.25 2.33
CA TYR A 195 -0.46 -22.60 1.81
C TYR A 195 -1.29 -22.84 0.54
N GLY A 196 -0.65 -23.39 -0.49
CA GLY A 196 -1.28 -23.96 -1.67
C GLY A 196 -1.49 -25.48 -1.53
N PHE A 197 -2.55 -26.02 -2.11
CA PHE A 197 -2.84 -27.45 -2.08
C PHE A 197 -3.32 -27.97 -3.43
N VAL A 198 -2.96 -29.21 -3.74
CA VAL A 198 -3.58 -30.00 -4.81
C VAL A 198 -4.45 -31.04 -4.13
N GLU A 199 -5.75 -30.98 -4.37
CA GLU A 199 -6.72 -31.79 -3.65
C GLU A 199 -7.62 -32.57 -4.59
N LEU A 200 -8.06 -33.75 -4.14
CA LEU A 200 -8.90 -34.65 -4.91
C LEU A 200 -10.12 -35.10 -4.10
N SER A 201 -11.26 -35.20 -4.77
CA SER A 201 -12.51 -35.74 -4.24
C SER A 201 -13.05 -36.86 -5.13
N VAL A 202 -13.53 -37.94 -4.50
CA VAL A 202 -14.21 -39.08 -5.13
C VAL A 202 -15.71 -39.11 -4.84
N ASP A 203 -16.21 -38.13 -4.08
CA ASP A 203 -17.58 -38.05 -3.58
C ASP A 203 -18.24 -36.70 -3.95
N ASP A 204 -17.96 -36.23 -5.17
CA ASP A 204 -18.53 -35.01 -5.75
C ASP A 204 -18.27 -33.73 -4.94
N GLY A 205 -17.13 -33.69 -4.24
CA GLY A 205 -16.66 -32.53 -3.48
C GLY A 205 -17.14 -32.48 -2.03
N VAL A 206 -17.76 -33.54 -1.51
CA VAL A 206 -18.16 -33.63 -0.09
C VAL A 206 -16.94 -33.76 0.82
N THR A 207 -15.96 -34.58 0.44
CA THR A 207 -14.67 -34.67 1.12
C THR A 207 -13.51 -34.48 0.14
N TRP A 208 -12.41 -33.91 0.64
CA TRP A 208 -11.23 -33.60 -0.14
C TRP A 208 -10.00 -34.18 0.55
N ARG A 209 -9.13 -34.81 -0.24
CA ARG A 209 -7.84 -35.34 0.19
C ARG A 209 -6.73 -34.52 -0.44
N GLN A 210 -5.80 -34.04 0.37
CA GLN A 210 -4.56 -33.39 -0.07
C GLN A 210 -3.61 -34.44 -0.68
N LEU A 211 -2.99 -34.10 -1.80
CA LEU A 211 -2.09 -34.98 -2.53
C LEU A 211 -0.64 -34.51 -2.40
N PRO A 212 0.32 -35.39 -2.08
CA PRO A 212 1.74 -35.07 -2.11
C PRO A 212 2.18 -34.63 -3.51
N VAL A 213 2.82 -33.47 -3.61
CA VAL A 213 3.28 -32.88 -4.87
C VAL A 213 4.77 -33.16 -5.05
N HIS A 214 5.17 -33.61 -6.23
CA HIS A 214 6.56 -33.93 -6.56
C HIS A 214 7.02 -33.21 -7.82
N ASP A 215 8.29 -32.81 -7.85
CA ASP A 215 8.94 -32.30 -9.07
C ASP A 215 9.25 -33.44 -10.08
N ASP A 216 9.72 -33.09 -11.27
CA ASP A 216 10.11 -34.05 -12.32
C ASP A 216 11.28 -34.98 -11.92
N ALA A 217 12.09 -34.60 -10.93
CA ALA A 217 13.12 -35.46 -10.37
C ALA A 217 12.57 -36.46 -9.33
N GLY A 218 11.29 -36.35 -8.99
CA GLY A 218 10.62 -37.19 -8.00
C GLY A 218 10.86 -36.75 -6.57
N ASN A 219 11.38 -35.54 -6.34
CA ASN A 219 11.51 -34.98 -5.00
C ASN A 219 10.14 -34.48 -4.53
N LEU A 220 9.83 -34.75 -3.26
CA LEU A 220 8.65 -34.18 -2.61
C LEU A 220 8.87 -32.66 -2.42
N VAL A 221 7.99 -31.85 -2.99
CA VAL A 221 8.02 -30.38 -2.89
C VAL A 221 6.96 -29.82 -1.96
N SER A 222 5.89 -30.58 -1.70
CA SER A 222 4.94 -30.24 -0.65
C SER A 222 5.48 -30.58 0.75
N THR A 223 4.90 -30.00 1.79
CA THR A 223 5.25 -30.29 3.19
C THR A 223 5.18 -31.79 3.46
N LYS A 224 6.24 -32.32 4.06
CA LYS A 224 6.31 -33.72 4.53
C LYS A 224 5.31 -34.00 5.66
N ALA A 225 5.00 -35.29 5.89
CA ALA A 225 4.05 -35.70 6.92
C ALA A 225 4.43 -35.28 8.37
N ASP A 226 5.73 -35.12 8.64
CA ASP A 226 6.27 -34.64 9.92
C ASP A 226 6.73 -33.17 9.84
N TYR A 227 6.12 -32.38 8.96
CA TYR A 227 6.39 -30.95 8.87
C TYR A 227 6.02 -30.26 10.19
N ALA A 228 6.91 -29.38 10.66
CA ALA A 228 6.85 -28.85 12.02
C ALA A 228 5.73 -27.82 12.22
N ASP A 229 5.26 -27.19 11.14
CA ASP A 229 4.25 -26.13 11.17
C ASP A 229 4.58 -25.05 12.22
N PRO A 230 5.69 -24.31 12.02
CA PRO A 230 6.26 -23.46 13.06
C PRO A 230 5.28 -22.37 13.55
N ASN A 231 4.42 -21.89 12.67
CA ASN A 231 3.40 -20.89 12.99
C ASN A 231 2.03 -21.49 13.32
N LYS A 232 1.89 -22.82 13.26
CA LYS A 232 0.66 -23.59 13.56
C LYS A 232 -0.52 -23.29 12.64
N ASN A 233 -0.28 -22.60 11.52
CA ASN A 233 -1.35 -22.15 10.65
C ASN A 233 -1.86 -23.29 9.76
N LEU A 234 -0.97 -24.20 9.32
CA LEU A 234 -1.37 -25.38 8.55
C LEU A 234 -2.30 -26.30 9.37
N GLY A 235 -2.00 -26.48 10.66
CA GLY A 235 -2.82 -27.22 11.61
C GLY A 235 -4.18 -26.56 11.88
N GLU A 236 -4.24 -25.23 11.91
CA GLU A 236 -5.49 -24.48 12.04
C GLU A 236 -6.40 -24.67 10.81
N LEU A 237 -5.80 -24.70 9.62
CA LEU A 237 -6.48 -25.03 8.36
C LEU A 237 -6.91 -26.51 8.28
N ARG A 238 -6.35 -27.38 9.14
CA ARG A 238 -6.60 -28.84 9.20
C ARG A 238 -6.22 -29.56 7.91
N LYS A 239 -5.10 -29.17 7.29
CA LYS A 239 -4.61 -29.73 6.03
C LYS A 239 -3.20 -30.30 6.16
N THR A 240 -2.76 -31.07 5.17
CA THR A 240 -1.40 -31.61 5.02
C THR A 240 -0.92 -31.44 3.57
N ASP A 241 0.31 -31.85 3.26
CA ASP A 241 0.84 -31.88 1.88
C ASP A 241 0.74 -30.53 1.15
N ALA A 242 1.11 -29.46 1.85
CA ALA A 242 0.98 -28.09 1.38
C ALA A 242 2.18 -27.60 0.56
N LEU A 243 1.96 -26.70 -0.39
CA LEU A 243 2.98 -25.87 -1.02
C LEU A 243 3.09 -24.56 -0.24
N THR A 244 4.30 -24.12 0.09
CA THR A 244 4.56 -22.84 0.76
C THR A 244 5.95 -22.33 0.35
N GLY A 245 6.23 -21.05 0.51
CA GLY A 245 7.48 -20.42 0.07
C GLY A 245 7.54 -20.13 -1.42
N ASP A 246 8.74 -20.19 -2.00
CA ASP A 246 9.03 -19.81 -3.39
C ASP A 246 9.36 -21.04 -4.25
N SER A 247 8.72 -21.17 -5.42
CA SER A 247 9.02 -22.22 -6.40
C SER A 247 10.30 -21.99 -7.22
N GLY A 248 10.84 -20.77 -7.21
CA GLY A 248 11.98 -20.33 -8.02
C GLY A 248 11.61 -19.98 -9.47
N GLY A 249 10.35 -19.62 -9.71
CA GLY A 249 9.75 -19.49 -11.05
C GLY A 249 9.01 -20.76 -11.48
N TRP A 250 8.82 -20.93 -12.79
CA TRP A 250 8.10 -22.08 -13.34
C TRP A 250 8.81 -23.40 -13.03
N ARG A 251 8.13 -24.26 -12.28
CA ARG A 251 8.54 -25.63 -11.97
C ARG A 251 7.45 -26.60 -12.41
N HIS A 252 7.84 -27.69 -13.03
CA HIS A 252 6.91 -28.75 -13.45
C HIS A 252 6.72 -29.74 -12.31
N ASP A 253 5.47 -29.81 -11.83
CA ASP A 253 5.07 -30.57 -10.67
C ASP A 253 4.01 -31.61 -11.03
N SER A 254 3.91 -32.67 -10.22
CA SER A 254 2.96 -33.76 -10.44
C SER A 254 2.37 -34.34 -9.15
N VAL A 255 1.18 -34.91 -9.27
CA VAL A 255 0.51 -35.71 -8.24
C VAL A 255 0.15 -37.10 -8.77
N ASP A 256 0.21 -38.11 -7.89
CA ASP A 256 -0.14 -39.50 -8.23
C ASP A 256 -1.65 -39.72 -8.22
N LEU A 257 -2.20 -40.05 -9.38
CA LEU A 257 -3.61 -40.43 -9.54
C LEU A 257 -3.81 -41.93 -9.76
N THR A 258 -2.74 -42.73 -9.76
CA THR A 258 -2.79 -44.20 -9.94
C THR A 258 -3.81 -44.88 -9.00
N PRO A 259 -3.93 -44.51 -7.71
CA PRO A 259 -4.94 -45.11 -6.82
C PRO A 259 -6.40 -44.91 -7.26
N TYR A 260 -6.65 -43.95 -8.16
CA TYR A 260 -7.97 -43.58 -8.67
C TYR A 260 -8.15 -43.97 -10.13
N ALA A 261 -7.25 -44.79 -10.70
CA ALA A 261 -7.32 -45.24 -12.09
C ALA A 261 -8.69 -45.83 -12.44
N GLY A 262 -9.29 -45.35 -13.53
CA GLY A 262 -10.63 -45.74 -13.99
C GLY A 262 -11.80 -45.05 -13.29
N GLN A 263 -11.56 -44.15 -12.34
CA GLN A 263 -12.59 -43.39 -11.63
C GLN A 263 -12.78 -41.99 -12.24
N ARG A 264 -13.94 -41.38 -11.98
CA ARG A 264 -14.15 -39.94 -12.17
C ARG A 264 -13.93 -39.25 -10.83
N VAL A 265 -13.13 -38.20 -10.82
CA VAL A 265 -12.76 -37.46 -9.62
C VAL A 265 -12.93 -35.97 -9.86
N LYS A 266 -13.08 -35.18 -8.79
CA LYS A 266 -12.80 -33.74 -8.85
C LYS A 266 -11.38 -33.50 -8.39
N LEU A 267 -10.64 -32.67 -9.10
CA LEU A 267 -9.35 -32.16 -8.70
C LEU A 267 -9.45 -30.65 -8.51
N ARG A 268 -8.77 -30.10 -7.51
CA ARG A 268 -8.70 -28.65 -7.32
C ARG A 268 -7.31 -28.19 -6.90
N LEU A 269 -7.01 -26.96 -7.26
CA LEU A 269 -5.93 -26.15 -6.70
C LEU A 269 -6.57 -25.21 -5.68
N ASP A 270 -6.08 -25.19 -4.46
CA ASP A 270 -6.64 -24.42 -3.35
C ASP A 270 -5.54 -23.56 -2.71
N LEU A 271 -5.74 -22.24 -2.64
CA LEU A 271 -4.83 -21.32 -1.96
C LEU A 271 -5.51 -20.82 -0.69
N ASN A 272 -4.86 -21.04 0.45
CA ASN A 272 -5.29 -20.56 1.76
C ASN A 272 -4.29 -19.55 2.29
N THR A 273 -4.79 -18.41 2.75
CA THR A 273 -3.99 -17.30 3.27
C THR A 273 -4.39 -16.94 4.69
N ASP A 274 -3.52 -16.26 5.41
CA ASP A 274 -3.79 -15.67 6.72
C ASP A 274 -4.42 -14.25 6.60
N ALA A 275 -4.46 -13.50 7.71
CA ALA A 275 -5.03 -12.14 7.76
C ALA A 275 -4.08 -11.02 7.32
N ALA A 276 -2.78 -11.29 7.26
CA ALA A 276 -1.76 -10.27 7.42
C ALA A 276 -1.16 -9.87 6.09
N PHE A 277 -0.43 -10.78 5.45
CA PHE A 277 0.36 -10.47 4.27
C PHE A 277 0.07 -11.48 3.17
N MET A 278 0.10 -11.02 1.92
CA MET A 278 -0.06 -11.89 0.76
C MET A 278 1.07 -11.61 -0.21
N GLU A 279 1.82 -12.66 -0.49
CA GLU A 279 2.86 -12.66 -1.51
C GLU A 279 2.28 -12.61 -2.94
N LYS A 280 3.14 -12.83 -3.94
CA LYS A 280 2.76 -12.94 -5.36
C LYS A 280 1.52 -13.84 -5.58
N GLY A 281 1.35 -14.90 -4.79
CA GLY A 281 0.33 -15.92 -4.95
C GLY A 281 0.82 -17.06 -5.84
N TRP A 282 -0.10 -17.70 -6.55
CA TRP A 282 0.17 -18.92 -7.32
C TRP A 282 -0.32 -18.81 -8.77
N PHE A 283 0.59 -18.99 -9.72
CA PHE A 283 0.30 -19.21 -11.13
C PHE A 283 0.39 -20.69 -11.51
N ALA A 284 -0.57 -21.16 -12.30
CA ALA A 284 -0.60 -22.53 -12.82
C ALA A 284 -0.91 -22.54 -14.32
N ASP A 285 -0.21 -23.39 -15.06
CA ASP A 285 -0.27 -23.42 -16.52
C ASP A 285 0.06 -24.82 -17.08
N ASP A 286 -0.21 -25.04 -18.36
CA ASP A 286 0.17 -26.24 -19.13
C ASP A 286 -0.13 -27.57 -18.40
N PHE A 287 -1.40 -27.76 -18.03
CA PHE A 287 -1.84 -28.98 -17.35
C PHE A 287 -1.77 -30.18 -18.28
N SER A 288 -1.43 -31.35 -17.74
CA SER A 288 -1.52 -32.61 -18.47
C SER A 288 -1.87 -33.80 -17.59
N LEU A 289 -2.45 -34.83 -18.21
CA LEU A 289 -2.68 -36.13 -17.60
C LEU A 289 -1.92 -37.17 -18.40
N THR A 290 -1.14 -37.99 -17.72
CA THR A 290 -0.27 -38.99 -18.36
C THR A 290 -0.50 -40.38 -17.82
N VAL A 291 -0.30 -41.40 -18.66
CA VAL A 291 -0.21 -42.81 -18.28
C VAL A 291 1.17 -43.34 -18.70
N GLY A 292 2.05 -43.58 -17.74
CA GLY A 292 3.47 -43.78 -18.00
C GLY A 292 4.07 -42.58 -18.74
N THR A 293 4.61 -42.80 -19.94
CA THR A 293 5.17 -41.74 -20.79
C THR A 293 4.15 -41.05 -21.69
N ASP A 294 2.94 -41.59 -21.81
CA ASP A 294 1.97 -41.11 -22.79
C ASP A 294 1.11 -40.00 -22.17
N THR A 295 1.01 -38.87 -22.87
CA THR A 295 0.07 -37.80 -22.49
C THR A 295 -1.30 -38.08 -23.11
N VAL A 296 -2.33 -38.18 -22.27
CA VAL A 296 -3.70 -38.54 -22.67
C VAL A 296 -4.68 -37.37 -22.60
N TRP A 297 -4.31 -36.26 -21.94
CA TRP A 297 -5.07 -35.02 -21.92
C TRP A 297 -4.13 -33.85 -21.62
N THR A 298 -4.44 -32.67 -22.18
CA THR A 298 -3.73 -31.41 -21.93
C THR A 298 -4.69 -30.23 -21.84
N ASP A 299 -4.25 -29.17 -21.18
CA ASP A 299 -4.88 -27.85 -21.13
C ASP A 299 -3.81 -26.78 -20.96
N ASP A 300 -3.57 -26.03 -22.04
CA ASP A 300 -2.59 -24.93 -22.14
C ASP A 300 -3.18 -23.58 -21.70
N VAL A 301 -4.38 -23.60 -21.10
CA VAL A 301 -5.06 -22.39 -20.59
C VAL A 301 -5.36 -21.36 -21.68
N GLU A 302 -5.35 -21.73 -22.97
CA GLU A 302 -5.71 -20.85 -24.08
C GLU A 302 -7.20 -20.90 -24.42
N ASN A 303 -7.85 -22.04 -24.15
CA ASN A 303 -9.18 -22.38 -24.65
C ASN A 303 -10.30 -22.13 -23.63
N GLY A 304 -10.35 -20.92 -23.07
CA GLY A 304 -11.36 -20.58 -22.06
C GLY A 304 -11.02 -21.19 -20.70
N ASP A 305 -12.04 -21.33 -19.83
CA ASP A 305 -11.87 -22.03 -18.56
C ASP A 305 -11.74 -23.55 -18.75
N ASN A 306 -12.03 -24.06 -19.96
CA ASN A 306 -11.92 -25.47 -20.36
C ASN A 306 -12.56 -26.49 -19.40
N GLY A 307 -13.53 -26.08 -18.55
CA GLY A 307 -14.18 -26.92 -17.55
C GLY A 307 -13.57 -26.83 -16.13
N TRP A 308 -12.63 -25.93 -15.91
CA TRP A 308 -12.31 -25.41 -14.58
C TRP A 308 -13.42 -24.47 -14.10
N THR A 309 -13.61 -24.40 -12.79
CA THR A 309 -14.54 -23.47 -12.14
C THR A 309 -13.83 -22.82 -10.97
N ALA A 310 -13.72 -21.50 -10.99
CA ALA A 310 -13.21 -20.72 -9.87
C ALA A 310 -14.26 -20.67 -8.73
N VAL A 311 -13.80 -20.88 -7.51
CA VAL A 311 -14.60 -20.79 -6.28
C VAL A 311 -13.90 -19.81 -5.35
N LYS A 312 -14.62 -18.75 -4.97
CA LYS A 312 -14.12 -17.73 -4.03
C LYS A 312 -14.03 -18.29 -2.61
N GLY A 313 -13.18 -17.66 -1.79
CA GLY A 313 -13.04 -17.99 -0.37
C GLY A 313 -14.37 -18.08 0.37
N SER A 314 -14.43 -18.99 1.34
CA SER A 314 -15.67 -19.43 1.98
C SER A 314 -15.95 -18.77 3.34
N THR A 315 -15.08 -17.85 3.79
CA THR A 315 -15.23 -17.19 5.10
C THR A 315 -16.13 -15.95 4.99
N THR A 316 -16.68 -15.49 6.12
CA THR A 316 -17.56 -14.31 6.17
C THR A 316 -16.84 -12.99 5.89
N VAL A 317 -15.50 -12.99 5.88
CA VAL A 317 -14.68 -11.77 5.78
C VAL A 317 -13.85 -11.70 4.50
N THR A 318 -13.71 -12.81 3.76
CA THR A 318 -12.94 -12.82 2.52
C THR A 318 -13.58 -11.92 1.45
N ARG A 319 -12.77 -11.02 0.88
CA ARG A 319 -13.15 -10.11 -0.22
C ARG A 319 -12.21 -10.35 -1.40
N GLY A 320 -12.67 -10.21 -2.64
CA GLY A 320 -11.80 -10.38 -3.83
C GLY A 320 -12.40 -11.27 -4.92
N ALA A 321 -11.66 -11.43 -6.01
CA ALA A 321 -11.96 -12.33 -7.12
C ALA A 321 -11.41 -13.73 -6.88
N GLY A 322 -10.20 -13.85 -6.32
CA GLY A 322 -9.50 -15.13 -6.19
C GLY A 322 -9.05 -15.64 -7.55
N TRP A 323 -9.06 -16.97 -7.73
CA TRP A 323 -8.55 -17.57 -8.95
C TRP A 323 -9.24 -17.08 -10.23
N GLY A 324 -8.43 -16.78 -11.26
CA GLY A 324 -8.88 -16.37 -12.59
C GLY A 324 -7.79 -16.55 -13.65
N ARG A 325 -8.18 -16.47 -14.93
CA ARG A 325 -7.22 -16.48 -16.04
C ARG A 325 -6.61 -15.09 -16.26
N THR A 326 -5.31 -15.04 -16.53
CA THR A 326 -4.58 -13.79 -16.79
C THR A 326 -3.48 -14.00 -17.83
N SER A 327 -3.12 -12.93 -18.55
CA SER A 327 -1.91 -12.90 -19.39
C SER A 327 -0.65 -12.50 -18.61
N GLY A 328 -0.82 -12.26 -17.32
CA GLY A 328 0.18 -11.69 -16.43
C GLY A 328 0.39 -10.19 -16.59
N ALA A 329 -0.24 -9.52 -17.57
CA ALA A 329 -0.30 -8.07 -17.65
C ALA A 329 -1.60 -7.57 -17.02
N VAL A 330 -1.49 -6.64 -16.08
CA VAL A 330 -2.64 -6.04 -15.38
C VAL A 330 -2.56 -4.52 -15.48
N ALA A 331 -3.65 -3.91 -15.93
CA ALA A 331 -3.82 -2.47 -15.90
C ALA A 331 -4.13 -2.03 -14.46
N ARG A 332 -3.40 -1.03 -13.97
CA ARG A 332 -3.56 -0.42 -12.65
C ARG A 332 -3.90 1.04 -12.84
N GLU A 333 -4.98 1.47 -12.20
CA GLU A 333 -5.34 2.89 -12.23
C GLU A 333 -4.33 3.72 -11.45
N GLN A 334 -4.10 4.93 -11.93
CA GLN A 334 -3.31 5.93 -11.24
C GLN A 334 -3.91 7.30 -11.54
N TYR A 335 -3.89 8.18 -10.53
CA TYR A 335 -4.45 9.52 -10.66
C TYR A 335 -3.93 10.45 -9.57
N TYR A 336 -3.96 11.74 -9.85
CA TYR A 336 -3.84 12.76 -8.82
C TYR A 336 -5.22 13.14 -8.30
N LEU A 337 -5.33 13.36 -7.00
CA LEU A 337 -6.54 13.88 -6.37
C LEU A 337 -6.18 15.11 -5.55
N MET A 338 -6.84 16.23 -5.80
CA MET A 338 -6.48 17.50 -5.17
C MET A 338 -7.66 18.04 -4.39
N GLU A 339 -7.40 18.51 -3.17
CA GLU A 339 -8.40 19.12 -2.30
C GLU A 339 -7.84 20.36 -1.61
N TRP A 340 -8.72 21.24 -1.15
CA TRP A 340 -8.32 22.42 -0.39
C TRP A 340 -8.53 22.20 1.10
N ARG A 341 -7.44 22.20 1.88
CA ARG A 341 -7.47 22.12 3.34
C ARG A 341 -7.43 23.52 3.93
N ALA A 342 -8.17 23.72 5.01
CA ALA A 342 -8.27 25.02 5.68
C ALA A 342 -8.59 24.79 7.16
N PRO A 343 -8.17 25.70 8.06
CA PRO A 343 -8.48 25.59 9.49
C PRO A 343 -9.96 25.93 9.72
N VAL A 344 -10.86 25.02 9.36
CA VAL A 344 -12.31 25.15 9.55
C VAL A 344 -12.89 23.79 9.91
N GLY A 345 -13.91 23.77 10.77
CA GLY A 345 -14.49 22.50 11.22
C GLY A 345 -13.46 21.64 11.96
N PHE A 346 -13.37 20.36 11.63
CA PHE A 346 -12.40 19.44 12.24
C PHE A 346 -10.95 19.66 11.77
N ASP A 347 -10.73 20.29 10.61
CA ASP A 347 -9.38 20.65 10.16
C ASP A 347 -8.75 21.80 10.97
N GLU A 348 -9.48 22.43 11.91
CA GLU A 348 -8.85 23.24 12.97
C GLU A 348 -7.87 22.40 13.81
N GLY A 349 -8.05 21.08 13.87
CA GLY A 349 -7.12 20.15 14.50
C GLY A 349 -5.70 20.20 13.92
N LEU A 350 -5.54 20.58 12.65
CA LEU A 350 -4.24 20.72 11.99
C LEU A 350 -3.38 21.86 12.58
N ASN A 351 -4.00 22.81 13.29
CA ASN A 351 -3.29 23.81 14.09
C ASN A 351 -2.74 23.26 15.43
N HIS A 352 -3.06 22.00 15.74
CA HIS A 352 -2.75 21.34 17.01
C HIS A 352 -2.03 20.00 16.81
N ALA A 353 -1.44 19.77 15.62
CA ALA A 353 -0.47 18.70 15.41
C ALA A 353 0.72 18.87 16.38
N TYR A 354 1.59 17.87 16.44
CA TYR A 354 2.66 17.89 17.43
C TYR A 354 3.85 16.99 17.09
N THR A 355 4.97 17.31 17.71
CA THR A 355 6.16 16.46 17.77
C THR A 355 6.43 16.04 19.22
N ALA A 356 7.06 14.88 19.41
CA ALA A 356 7.36 14.38 20.75
C ALA A 356 8.41 15.27 21.43
N GLY A 357 8.17 15.65 22.67
CA GLY A 357 9.06 16.48 23.49
C GLY A 357 9.73 15.67 24.60
N HIS A 358 9.57 16.14 25.83
CA HIS A 358 10.12 15.48 27.02
C HIS A 358 9.23 14.30 27.46
N SER A 359 9.81 13.11 27.59
CA SER A 359 9.26 11.92 28.20
C SER A 359 9.87 11.66 29.58
N ASP A 360 9.01 11.41 30.56
CA ASP A 360 9.36 11.03 31.93
C ASP A 360 8.35 10.00 32.49
N ALA A 361 8.33 9.80 33.81
CA ALA A 361 7.41 8.89 34.46
C ALA A 361 5.95 9.39 34.47
N GLN A 362 5.72 10.68 34.22
CA GLN A 362 4.42 11.32 34.18
C GLN A 362 3.81 11.29 32.77
N GLY A 363 4.64 11.11 31.73
CA GLY A 363 4.19 10.88 30.37
C GLY A 363 5.10 11.54 29.34
N ILE A 364 4.53 11.86 28.18
CA ILE A 364 5.22 12.54 27.08
C ILE A 364 4.59 13.93 26.92
N SER A 365 5.39 14.97 27.13
CA SER A 365 5.07 16.32 26.68
C SER A 365 5.29 16.46 25.19
N VAL A 366 4.56 17.38 24.55
CA VAL A 366 4.60 17.55 23.10
C VAL A 366 4.84 19.00 22.73
N ASN A 367 5.54 19.23 21.62
CA ASN A 367 5.68 20.56 21.02
C ASN A 367 4.57 20.74 19.99
N ARG A 368 3.85 21.86 20.05
CA ARG A 368 2.76 22.12 19.10
C ARG A 368 3.32 22.55 17.76
N LEU A 369 2.77 21.95 16.72
CA LEU A 369 3.12 22.16 15.33
C LEU A 369 1.86 22.52 14.57
N ARG A 370 1.93 23.58 13.76
CA ARG A 370 0.84 23.97 12.87
C ARG A 370 1.18 23.51 11.46
N TYR A 371 0.27 22.76 10.86
CA TYR A 371 0.37 22.42 9.44
C TYR A 371 0.00 23.64 8.59
N ASP A 372 0.49 23.71 7.36
CA ASP A 372 0.41 24.86 6.46
C ASP A 372 -0.95 25.01 5.76
N VAL A 373 -2.01 25.03 6.57
CA VAL A 373 -3.36 25.39 6.14
C VAL A 373 -3.58 26.91 6.22
N PRO A 374 -4.34 27.51 5.29
CA PRO A 374 -5.03 26.87 4.16
C PRO A 374 -4.15 26.67 2.91
N GLY A 375 -4.34 25.53 2.25
CA GLY A 375 -3.58 25.14 1.05
C GLY A 375 -4.22 23.97 0.29
N MET A 376 -3.75 23.73 -0.92
CA MET A 376 -4.13 22.59 -1.74
C MET A 376 -3.21 21.42 -1.45
N LEU A 377 -3.75 20.28 -1.02
CA LEU A 377 -3.02 19.01 -1.03
C LEU A 377 -3.12 18.37 -2.40
N VAL A 378 -2.05 17.69 -2.81
CA VAL A 378 -2.01 16.83 -3.99
C VAL A 378 -1.73 15.40 -3.52
N TRP A 379 -2.76 14.57 -3.60
CA TRP A 379 -2.65 13.13 -3.37
C TRP A 379 -2.28 12.43 -4.67
N LEU A 380 -1.38 11.47 -4.60
CA LEU A 380 -1.12 10.50 -5.65
C LEU A 380 -1.73 9.16 -5.25
N ARG A 381 -2.67 8.65 -6.05
CA ARG A 381 -3.15 7.27 -5.98
C ARG A 381 -2.44 6.44 -7.04
N ASP A 382 -1.84 5.34 -6.62
CA ASP A 382 -1.23 4.35 -7.51
C ASP A 382 -1.67 2.92 -7.15
N ALA A 383 -2.56 2.35 -7.97
CA ALA A 383 -3.19 1.07 -7.69
C ALA A 383 -2.29 -0.16 -7.87
N GLU A 384 -1.05 0.00 -8.32
CA GLU A 384 -0.10 -1.11 -8.27
C GLU A 384 0.25 -1.47 -6.82
N TYR A 385 0.38 -0.47 -5.96
CA TYR A 385 0.72 -0.67 -4.56
C TYR A 385 -0.53 -0.96 -3.73
N GLN A 386 -0.44 -2.02 -2.93
CA GLN A 386 -1.54 -2.49 -2.08
C GLN A 386 -1.67 -1.68 -0.78
N ASN A 387 -0.56 -1.11 -0.31
CA ASN A 387 -0.47 -0.35 0.93
C ASN A 387 0.63 0.72 0.85
N ASN A 388 0.83 1.44 1.95
CA ASN A 388 1.86 2.47 2.10
C ASN A 388 3.19 1.95 2.71
N GLY A 389 3.54 0.67 2.49
CA GLY A 389 4.84 0.10 2.83
C GLY A 389 5.97 0.64 1.94
N VAL A 390 6.31 1.93 2.09
CA VAL A 390 7.12 2.68 1.11
C VAL A 390 8.56 2.17 0.97
N ASN A 391 9.17 1.65 2.04
CA ASN A 391 10.56 1.19 2.00
C ASN A 391 10.72 -0.08 1.16
N PHE A 392 9.67 -0.87 0.97
CA PHE A 392 9.70 -2.04 0.09
C PHE A 392 9.79 -1.67 -1.39
N ASN A 393 9.33 -0.46 -1.75
CA ASN A 393 9.16 -0.06 -3.13
C ASN A 393 10.18 0.97 -3.62
N LEU A 394 11.20 1.32 -2.80
CA LEU A 394 12.10 2.43 -3.10
C LEU A 394 12.77 2.30 -4.46
N SER A 395 13.24 1.09 -4.81
CA SER A 395 13.98 0.84 -6.06
C SER A 395 13.09 0.52 -7.26
N ALA A 396 11.76 0.43 -7.08
CA ALA A 396 10.86 0.21 -8.20
C ALA A 396 10.92 1.40 -9.18
N PRO A 397 10.69 1.19 -10.49
CA PRO A 397 10.53 2.28 -11.44
C PRO A 397 9.35 3.19 -11.03
N PRO A 398 9.25 4.42 -11.57
CA PRO A 398 10.10 5.01 -12.60
C PRO A 398 11.38 5.69 -12.08
N SER A 399 11.53 5.89 -10.77
CA SER A 399 12.73 6.46 -10.15
C SER A 399 12.86 6.01 -8.70
N TYR A 400 14.04 6.18 -8.10
CA TYR A 400 14.27 5.79 -6.71
C TYR A 400 13.59 6.74 -5.73
N GLY A 401 12.85 6.20 -4.76
CA GLY A 401 12.16 6.94 -3.69
C GLY A 401 10.80 6.34 -3.30
N ALA A 402 10.14 6.94 -2.31
CA ALA A 402 8.87 6.48 -1.76
C ALA A 402 7.77 6.28 -2.82
N LYS A 403 7.16 5.10 -2.80
CA LYS A 403 6.03 4.68 -3.63
C LYS A 403 5.09 3.81 -2.79
N GLY A 404 3.79 4.04 -2.92
CA GLY A 404 2.77 3.44 -2.06
C GLY A 404 1.37 3.65 -2.63
N GLN A 405 0.39 3.04 -1.97
CA GLN A 405 -1.00 3.04 -2.40
C GLN A 405 -1.54 4.46 -2.58
N VAL A 406 -1.41 5.30 -1.54
CA VAL A 406 -1.89 6.69 -1.54
C VAL A 406 -0.92 7.55 -0.75
N LEU A 407 -0.22 8.45 -1.43
CA LEU A 407 0.77 9.33 -0.80
C LEU A 407 0.47 10.81 -1.08
N VAL A 408 0.99 11.69 -0.23
CA VAL A 408 0.94 13.14 -0.45
C VAL A 408 2.19 13.56 -1.24
N VAL A 409 2.00 14.40 -2.25
CA VAL A 409 3.09 15.12 -2.90
C VAL A 409 3.42 16.34 -2.05
N ASP A 410 4.56 16.31 -1.37
CA ASP A 410 5.05 17.43 -0.58
C ASP A 410 5.47 18.59 -1.48
N ALA A 411 4.92 19.78 -1.23
CA ALA A 411 5.28 21.00 -1.94
C ALA A 411 6.74 21.43 -1.68
N HIS A 412 7.34 21.03 -0.56
CA HIS A 412 8.70 21.34 -0.14
C HIS A 412 9.54 20.08 0.18
N PRO A 413 9.77 19.19 -0.79
CA PRO A 413 10.32 17.86 -0.56
C PRO A 413 11.79 17.83 -0.13
N ASP A 414 12.44 18.97 -0.01
CA ASP A 414 13.78 19.06 0.57
C ASP A 414 13.65 19.04 2.10
N PRO A 415 14.22 18.04 2.81
CA PRO A 415 14.01 17.88 4.24
C PRO A 415 14.64 19.03 5.03
N ARG A 416 13.92 19.53 6.04
CA ARG A 416 14.45 20.41 7.08
C ARG A 416 15.42 19.64 7.96
N ARG A 417 16.48 20.31 8.43
CA ARG A 417 17.56 19.71 9.22
C ARG A 417 17.84 20.49 10.49
N TRP A 418 18.29 19.78 11.51
CA TRP A 418 18.94 20.39 12.65
C TRP A 418 20.23 21.07 12.20
N THR A 419 20.45 22.30 12.64
CA THR A 419 21.64 23.12 12.39
C THR A 419 22.20 23.65 13.72
N GLY A 420 23.41 24.24 13.68
CA GLY A 420 24.05 24.83 14.86
C GLY A 420 24.22 23.85 16.03
N GLU A 421 24.03 24.36 17.25
CA GLU A 421 24.22 23.61 18.50
C GLU A 421 23.27 22.40 18.62
N ALA A 422 22.00 22.53 18.22
CA ALA A 422 21.07 21.41 18.21
C ALA A 422 21.59 20.25 17.33
N ALA A 423 22.14 20.58 16.15
CA ALA A 423 22.75 19.59 15.28
C ALA A 423 23.99 18.91 15.89
N GLU A 424 24.82 19.64 16.62
CA GLU A 424 26.02 19.10 17.28
C GLU A 424 25.65 18.03 18.32
N HIS A 425 24.50 18.19 18.96
CA HIS A 425 23.96 17.26 19.96
C HIS A 425 22.97 16.22 19.41
N TYR A 426 22.68 16.26 18.11
CA TYR A 426 21.81 15.28 17.45
C TYR A 426 22.58 13.98 17.18
N SER A 427 22.28 12.94 17.96
CA SER A 427 23.03 11.67 17.97
C SER A 427 22.21 10.44 17.54
N VAL A 428 21.09 10.65 16.86
CA VAL A 428 20.25 9.56 16.36
C VAL A 428 21.00 8.78 15.29
N LYS A 429 21.48 7.57 15.64
CA LYS A 429 22.30 6.72 14.77
C LYS A 429 21.62 6.38 13.43
N GLY A 430 20.29 6.32 13.41
CA GLY A 430 19.51 6.06 12.19
C GLY A 430 19.28 7.28 11.30
N ASN A 431 19.61 8.49 11.77
CA ASN A 431 19.40 9.73 11.04
C ASN A 431 20.69 10.58 11.04
N PRO A 432 21.76 10.11 10.37
CA PRO A 432 23.04 10.79 10.34
C PRO A 432 23.00 12.15 9.64
N ARG A 433 21.95 12.41 8.85
CA ARG A 433 21.70 13.65 8.11
C ARG A 433 21.03 14.72 8.96
N LYS A 434 20.61 14.35 10.17
CA LYS A 434 19.97 15.23 11.14
C LYS A 434 18.71 15.87 10.55
N ASN A 435 17.99 15.14 9.70
CA ASN A 435 16.67 15.57 9.25
C ASN A 435 15.74 15.67 10.48
N ILE A 436 14.81 16.60 10.48
CA ILE A 436 13.73 16.57 11.48
C ILE A 436 12.76 15.41 11.17
N GLU A 437 12.05 14.91 12.18
CA GLU A 437 11.06 13.82 12.08
C GLU A 437 9.94 14.10 11.07
N ASN A 438 9.35 13.04 10.50
CA ASN A 438 8.44 13.16 9.36
C ASN A 438 7.21 14.02 9.66
N ARG A 439 6.63 13.89 10.85
CA ARG A 439 5.50 14.72 11.30
C ARG A 439 5.73 16.22 11.16
N ALA A 440 6.98 16.66 11.31
CA ALA A 440 7.39 18.05 11.12
C ALA A 440 7.71 18.37 9.65
N GLN A 441 8.31 17.43 8.91
CA GLN A 441 8.57 17.58 7.48
C GLN A 441 7.25 17.75 6.71
N SER A 442 6.32 16.81 6.88
CA SER A 442 5.03 16.77 6.19
C SER A 442 4.10 17.95 6.51
N SER A 443 4.43 18.77 7.52
CA SER A 443 3.62 19.91 7.93
C SER A 443 3.59 21.07 6.92
N ASP A 444 4.52 21.08 5.95
CA ASP A 444 4.56 22.04 4.85
C ASP A 444 4.27 21.44 3.46
N ALA A 445 3.51 20.33 3.43
CA ALA A 445 3.17 19.65 2.20
C ALA A 445 2.16 20.39 1.30
N ALA A 446 1.41 21.38 1.81
CA ALA A 446 0.36 22.02 1.04
C ALA A 446 0.87 23.09 0.08
N PHE A 447 0.27 23.12 -1.11
CA PHE A 447 0.48 24.19 -2.08
C PHE A 447 -0.36 25.40 -1.67
N GLY A 448 0.26 26.56 -1.44
CA GLY A 448 -0.37 27.68 -0.76
C GLY A 448 -0.14 29.05 -1.41
N PHE A 449 -0.81 30.07 -0.88
CA PHE A 449 -0.55 31.47 -1.26
C PHE A 449 0.33 32.21 -0.25
N VAL A 450 0.44 31.69 0.97
CA VAL A 450 1.08 32.32 2.12
C VAL A 450 2.26 31.47 2.59
N PRO A 451 3.32 32.09 3.17
CA PRO A 451 4.43 31.33 3.74
C PRO A 451 3.97 30.30 4.78
N THR A 452 4.71 29.20 4.89
CA THR A 452 4.42 28.14 5.86
C THR A 452 4.55 28.69 7.29
N PRO A 453 3.87 28.10 8.28
CA PRO A 453 4.09 28.48 9.68
C PRO A 453 5.55 28.24 10.10
N ALA A 454 6.12 29.18 10.84
CA ALA A 454 7.31 28.90 11.64
C ALA A 454 6.95 28.00 12.83
N PHE A 455 7.89 27.18 13.26
CA PHE A 455 7.71 26.32 14.43
C PHE A 455 9.04 26.10 15.16
N ALA A 456 8.93 25.74 16.43
CA ALA A 456 10.07 25.28 17.21
C ALA A 456 9.96 23.77 17.39
N ALA A 457 11.08 23.07 17.27
CA ALA A 457 11.15 21.66 17.63
C ALA A 457 12.32 21.44 18.58
N CYS A 458 12.24 20.37 19.37
CA CYS A 458 13.30 19.97 20.27
C CYS A 458 13.55 18.47 20.22
N HIS A 459 14.78 18.04 20.51
CA HIS A 459 15.15 16.64 20.66
C HIS A 459 15.93 16.40 21.96
N THR A 460 16.31 15.15 22.23
CA THR A 460 17.00 14.73 23.46
C THR A 460 16.22 15.18 24.69
N ASN A 461 14.95 14.77 24.75
CA ASN A 461 14.06 15.07 25.88
C ASN A 461 13.83 16.57 26.13
N GLY A 462 13.84 17.38 25.05
CA GLY A 462 13.68 18.83 25.13
C GLY A 462 14.94 19.61 25.47
N ALA A 463 16.10 18.96 25.57
CA ALA A 463 17.36 19.62 25.94
C ALA A 463 17.88 20.56 24.84
N TRP A 464 17.61 20.23 23.58
CA TRP A 464 18.12 20.97 22.42
C TRP A 464 16.97 21.32 21.51
N CYS A 465 16.79 22.61 21.26
CA CYS A 465 15.70 23.16 20.47
C CYS A 465 16.23 24.03 19.34
N GLN A 466 15.47 24.10 18.25
CA GLN A 466 15.74 24.97 17.12
C GLN A 466 14.43 25.57 16.61
N ASP A 467 14.47 26.85 16.28
CA ASP A 467 13.42 27.52 15.53
C ASP A 467 13.62 27.27 14.03
N PHE A 468 12.54 26.89 13.35
CA PHE A 468 12.50 26.68 11.92
C PHE A 468 11.70 27.81 11.27
N ASP A 469 12.36 28.54 10.38
CA ASP A 469 11.76 29.68 9.68
C ASP A 469 10.65 29.25 8.69
N PRO A 470 9.73 30.17 8.36
CA PRO A 470 8.76 29.98 7.29
C PRO A 470 9.46 29.66 5.96
N ARG A 471 8.84 28.81 5.12
CA ARG A 471 9.22 28.63 3.72
C ARG A 471 8.29 29.41 2.79
N ASP A 472 8.84 29.82 1.66
CA ASP A 472 8.08 30.52 0.62
C ASP A 472 6.99 29.61 0.03
N PRO A 473 5.78 30.12 -0.25
CA PRO A 473 4.69 29.29 -0.75
C PRO A 473 4.96 28.75 -2.16
N VAL A 474 4.72 27.46 -2.35
CA VAL A 474 4.69 26.83 -3.67
C VAL A 474 3.27 26.82 -4.21
N ARG A 475 3.09 27.36 -5.42
CA ARG A 475 1.78 27.64 -6.02
C ARG A 475 1.40 26.73 -7.17
N ALA A 476 2.28 25.81 -7.56
CA ALA A 476 2.04 24.96 -8.72
C ALA A 476 2.65 23.57 -8.53
N PHE A 477 1.80 22.58 -8.78
CA PHE A 477 2.19 21.19 -8.96
C PHE A 477 2.34 20.89 -10.46
N SER A 478 3.33 20.06 -10.81
CA SER A 478 3.54 19.53 -12.16
C SER A 478 4.26 18.20 -12.07
N ASP A 479 3.71 17.18 -12.73
CA ASP A 479 4.33 15.85 -12.86
C ASP A 479 5.59 15.85 -13.77
N ALA A 480 5.92 17.00 -14.38
CA ALA A 480 7.19 17.18 -15.08
C ALA A 480 8.37 17.51 -14.15
N ARG A 481 8.11 17.71 -12.85
CA ARG A 481 9.11 17.92 -11.80
C ARG A 481 9.20 16.73 -10.87
N GLY A 482 10.37 16.51 -10.29
CA GLY A 482 10.61 15.53 -9.25
C GLY A 482 10.22 16.04 -7.88
N TRP A 483 9.36 15.29 -7.20
CA TRP A 483 8.87 15.60 -5.86
C TRP A 483 9.48 14.71 -4.77
N ALA A 484 10.32 13.73 -5.12
CA ALA A 484 11.05 12.95 -4.14
C ALA A 484 12.32 13.71 -3.65
N PRO A 485 12.74 13.51 -2.38
CA PRO A 485 13.96 14.13 -1.84
C PRO A 485 15.25 13.63 -2.51
N GLY A 486 15.26 12.39 -2.99
CA GLY A 486 16.40 11.78 -3.70
C GLY A 486 17.57 11.45 -2.79
N VAL A 487 18.77 11.69 -3.31
CA VAL A 487 20.05 11.33 -2.69
C VAL A 487 20.96 12.55 -2.54
N GLU A 488 21.91 12.49 -1.62
CA GLU A 488 22.97 13.48 -1.48
C GLU A 488 24.35 12.84 -1.43
N TYR A 489 25.37 13.49 -1.98
CA TYR A 489 26.72 12.94 -1.97
C TYR A 489 27.46 13.31 -0.68
N VAL A 490 27.75 12.32 0.17
CA VAL A 490 28.44 12.51 1.46
C VAL A 490 29.69 11.64 1.50
N ALA A 491 30.84 12.25 1.79
CA ALA A 491 32.13 11.57 1.89
C ALA A 491 32.47 10.65 0.69
N GLY A 492 32.05 11.05 -0.52
CA GLY A 492 32.35 10.31 -1.75
C GLY A 492 31.39 9.16 -2.09
N ALA A 493 30.26 9.03 -1.40
CA ALA A 493 29.23 8.05 -1.72
C ALA A 493 27.81 8.68 -1.73
N PRO A 494 26.89 8.16 -2.57
CA PRO A 494 25.50 8.60 -2.58
C PRO A 494 24.75 8.09 -1.34
N VAL A 495 24.46 9.05 -0.48
CA VAL A 495 23.48 9.13 0.59
C VAL A 495 22.04 9.02 0.17
N ASP A 496 21.19 8.15 0.69
CA ASP A 496 19.75 8.51 0.70
C ASP A 496 19.59 9.92 1.30
N ARG A 497 18.62 10.76 0.92
CA ARG A 497 18.43 12.10 1.54
C ARG A 497 17.31 12.06 2.57
N PHE A 498 16.14 11.59 2.17
CA PHE A 498 14.99 11.28 3.02
C PHE A 498 14.11 10.32 2.22
N THR A 499 14.07 9.05 2.62
CA THR A 499 13.62 7.95 1.73
C THR A 499 12.12 7.83 1.59
N ASP A 500 11.42 8.20 2.64
CA ASP A 500 10.00 8.03 2.92
C ASP A 500 9.21 9.35 2.86
N GLY A 501 9.92 10.49 2.80
CA GLY A 501 9.32 11.79 2.52
C GLY A 501 8.85 11.95 1.07
N SER A 502 7.70 12.59 0.91
CA SER A 502 6.96 12.84 -0.32
C SER A 502 6.76 11.57 -1.15
N THR A 503 6.75 11.68 -2.48
CA THR A 503 6.54 10.55 -3.38
C THR A 503 7.19 10.74 -4.76
N VAL A 504 7.56 9.60 -5.36
CA VAL A 504 7.94 9.52 -6.78
C VAL A 504 6.68 9.67 -7.63
N VAL A 505 6.68 10.62 -8.56
CA VAL A 505 5.55 10.81 -9.47
C VAL A 505 5.60 9.82 -10.64
N PRO A 506 4.44 9.37 -11.15
CA PRO A 506 4.42 8.51 -12.32
C PRO A 506 4.95 9.19 -13.59
N ALA A 507 5.51 8.38 -14.48
CA ALA A 507 6.03 8.83 -15.76
C ALA A 507 5.88 7.73 -16.81
N ARG A 508 5.96 8.11 -18.10
CA ARG A 508 5.89 7.21 -19.26
C ARG A 508 7.08 6.26 -19.38
N GLY A 509 8.10 6.44 -18.55
CA GLY A 509 9.29 5.63 -18.50
C GLY A 509 10.21 6.05 -17.37
N PRO A 510 11.28 5.26 -17.11
CA PRO A 510 12.22 5.56 -16.04
C PRO A 510 12.89 6.93 -16.21
N TYR A 511 13.04 7.66 -15.11
CA TYR A 511 13.76 8.93 -15.06
C TYR A 511 14.75 8.94 -13.90
N SER A 512 15.70 9.88 -13.94
CA SER A 512 16.80 9.90 -12.98
C SER A 512 16.32 10.09 -11.53
N THR A 513 17.13 9.65 -10.57
CA THR A 513 16.99 9.99 -9.14
C THR A 513 17.66 11.32 -8.86
N LYS A 514 16.99 12.23 -8.14
CA LYS A 514 17.55 13.53 -7.76
C LYS A 514 18.86 13.32 -6.97
N VAL A 515 19.94 13.96 -7.40
CA VAL A 515 21.20 14.04 -6.63
C VAL A 515 21.56 15.48 -6.34
N VAL A 516 21.88 15.75 -5.07
CA VAL A 516 22.29 17.06 -4.57
C VAL A 516 23.57 16.96 -3.74
N ASP A 517 24.22 18.08 -3.49
CA ASP A 517 25.28 18.17 -2.50
C ASP A 517 24.71 18.24 -1.06
N ALA A 518 25.60 18.31 -0.08
CA ALA A 518 25.23 18.37 1.34
C ALA A 518 24.40 19.62 1.70
N ASP A 519 24.54 20.70 0.94
CA ASP A 519 23.81 21.96 1.11
C ASP A 519 22.45 21.94 0.38
N GLY A 520 22.19 20.90 -0.43
CA GLY A 520 20.95 20.71 -1.18
C GLY A 520 20.98 21.32 -2.59
N ALA A 521 22.12 21.83 -3.06
CA ALA A 521 22.24 22.30 -4.43
C ALA A 521 22.43 21.12 -5.41
N PRO A 522 21.97 21.23 -6.68
CA PRO A 522 22.12 20.16 -7.65
C PRO A 522 23.58 19.72 -7.84
N ASP A 523 23.84 18.42 -7.75
CA ASP A 523 25.18 17.85 -7.91
C ASP A 523 25.38 17.30 -9.34
N TYR A 524 25.69 18.23 -10.25
CA TYR A 524 25.91 17.91 -11.65
C TYR A 524 27.10 16.96 -11.90
N ALA A 525 28.04 16.84 -10.96
CA ALA A 525 29.24 16.02 -11.15
C ALA A 525 28.92 14.51 -11.12
N HIS A 526 27.84 14.12 -10.45
CA HIS A 526 27.43 12.73 -10.29
C HIS A 526 26.24 12.32 -11.17
N HIS A 527 25.75 13.22 -12.03
CA HIS A 527 24.73 12.89 -13.02
C HIS A 527 25.20 11.75 -13.95
N GLY A 528 24.29 10.81 -14.24
CA GLY A 528 24.56 9.65 -15.09
C GLY A 528 25.13 8.44 -14.36
N GLN A 529 25.43 8.54 -13.07
CA GLN A 529 25.92 7.40 -12.29
C GLN A 529 24.79 6.44 -11.90
N PRO A 530 24.98 5.11 -11.98
CA PRO A 530 23.99 4.15 -11.53
C PRO A 530 23.73 4.24 -10.03
N TYR A 531 22.46 4.09 -9.62
CA TYR A 531 22.07 4.07 -8.21
C TYR A 531 20.79 3.26 -8.01
N LYS A 532 20.87 2.13 -7.27
CA LYS A 532 19.72 1.29 -6.86
C LYS A 532 18.63 1.15 -7.95
N HIS A 533 18.97 0.53 -9.07
CA HIS A 533 18.10 0.33 -10.25
C HIS A 533 17.63 1.60 -10.99
N SER A 534 18.17 2.76 -10.62
CA SER A 534 18.00 4.05 -11.28
C SER A 534 19.36 4.64 -11.71
N THR A 535 19.34 5.87 -12.20
CA THR A 535 20.51 6.67 -12.55
C THR A 535 20.41 8.04 -11.89
N LEU A 536 21.51 8.57 -11.34
CA LEU A 536 21.52 9.88 -10.70
C LEU A 536 21.36 11.03 -11.71
N GLY A 537 20.64 12.07 -11.33
CA GLY A 537 20.34 13.22 -12.18
C GLY A 537 19.48 14.26 -11.47
N THR A 538 18.64 14.98 -12.22
CA THR A 538 17.80 16.05 -11.67
C THR A 538 16.67 15.53 -10.80
N GLY A 539 16.26 14.27 -10.98
CA GLY A 539 15.03 13.76 -10.38
C GLY A 539 13.76 14.15 -11.14
N ASP A 540 13.88 14.92 -12.22
CA ASP A 540 12.72 15.39 -12.97
C ASP A 540 12.37 14.42 -14.10
N PRO A 541 11.10 14.01 -14.26
CA PRO A 541 10.65 13.32 -15.47
C PRO A 541 10.83 14.19 -16.72
N GLY A 542 10.67 15.51 -16.57
CA GLY A 542 10.71 16.47 -17.67
C GLY A 542 9.58 16.28 -18.68
N SER A 543 9.48 17.19 -19.65
CA SER A 543 8.37 17.19 -20.62
C SER A 543 8.30 15.96 -21.53
N ALA A 544 9.39 15.20 -21.63
CA ALA A 544 9.46 14.00 -22.47
C ALA A 544 8.80 12.79 -21.82
N LEU A 545 9.00 12.58 -20.51
CA LEU A 545 8.49 11.41 -19.79
C LEU A 545 7.24 11.71 -18.97
N ALA A 546 7.03 12.96 -18.55
CA ALA A 546 5.85 13.34 -17.78
C ALA A 546 4.54 13.07 -18.53
N TYR A 547 3.47 12.78 -17.81
CA TYR A 547 2.14 12.77 -18.40
C TYR A 547 1.65 14.20 -18.70
N GLY A 548 2.15 15.22 -18.01
CA GLY A 548 1.81 16.63 -18.21
C GLY A 548 0.68 17.12 -17.30
N ALA A 549 0.25 16.30 -16.34
CA ALA A 549 -0.71 16.69 -15.32
C ALA A 549 -0.12 17.80 -14.44
N SER A 550 -0.87 18.87 -14.26
CA SER A 550 -0.43 20.00 -13.43
C SER A 550 -1.61 20.75 -12.83
N ALA A 551 -1.33 21.45 -11.74
CA ALA A 551 -2.27 22.33 -11.06
C ALA A 551 -1.59 23.62 -10.62
N GLU A 552 -2.17 24.77 -10.97
CA GLU A 552 -1.65 26.09 -10.65
C GLU A 552 -2.70 26.89 -9.86
N LEU A 553 -2.32 27.38 -8.68
CA LEU A 553 -3.15 28.24 -7.86
C LEU A 553 -3.24 29.64 -8.46
N LEU A 554 -4.44 30.02 -8.90
CA LEU A 554 -4.65 31.32 -9.57
C LEU A 554 -4.90 32.44 -8.56
N ARG A 555 -5.84 32.20 -7.65
CA ARG A 555 -6.24 33.16 -6.62
C ARG A 555 -7.07 32.48 -5.52
N PRO A 556 -7.07 33.01 -4.30
CA PRO A 556 -8.07 32.69 -3.30
C PRO A 556 -9.49 32.98 -3.81
N LEU A 557 -10.49 32.22 -3.35
CA LEU A 557 -11.90 32.51 -3.65
C LEU A 557 -12.38 33.80 -2.97
N THR A 558 -11.79 34.13 -1.81
CA THR A 558 -12.00 35.42 -1.13
C THR A 558 -10.66 36.16 -1.06
N PRO A 559 -10.53 37.37 -1.65
CA PRO A 559 -9.29 38.13 -1.59
C PRO A 559 -8.82 38.32 -0.14
N GLY A 560 -7.56 37.97 0.14
CA GLY A 560 -6.97 38.06 1.48
C GLY A 560 -7.42 36.99 2.49
N HIS A 561 -8.38 36.13 2.16
CA HIS A 561 -8.92 35.09 3.05
C HIS A 561 -8.97 33.72 2.35
N PRO A 562 -7.86 32.96 2.37
CA PRO A 562 -7.74 31.69 1.65
C PRO A 562 -8.52 30.53 2.28
N ASP A 563 -9.04 30.66 3.50
CA ASP A 563 -9.81 29.60 4.20
C ASP A 563 -11.06 29.15 3.43
N GLY A 564 -11.56 29.98 2.52
CA GLY A 564 -12.71 29.67 1.70
C GLY A 564 -12.47 28.73 0.53
N GLY A 565 -11.22 28.52 0.13
CA GLY A 565 -10.87 27.82 -1.11
C GLY A 565 -10.04 28.64 -2.09
N ALA A 566 -9.71 28.02 -3.23
CA ALA A 566 -8.95 28.63 -4.32
C ALA A 566 -9.55 28.32 -5.71
N ALA A 567 -9.30 29.22 -6.65
CA ALA A 567 -9.42 28.92 -8.07
C ALA A 567 -8.11 28.28 -8.54
N VAL A 568 -8.19 27.08 -9.09
CA VAL A 568 -7.04 26.26 -9.51
C VAL A 568 -7.15 25.97 -11.00
N ARG A 569 -6.09 26.24 -11.76
CA ARG A 569 -5.99 25.82 -13.16
C ARG A 569 -5.40 24.42 -13.20
N VAL A 570 -6.18 23.45 -13.66
CA VAL A 570 -5.81 22.05 -13.74
C VAL A 570 -5.64 21.67 -15.20
N THR A 571 -4.50 21.08 -15.54
CA THR A 571 -4.20 20.56 -16.88
C THR A 571 -4.25 19.05 -16.86
N ALA A 572 -5.01 18.48 -17.79
CA ALA A 572 -5.10 17.03 -17.98
C ALA A 572 -3.75 16.40 -18.33
N ALA A 573 -3.60 15.14 -17.93
CA ALA A 573 -2.57 14.26 -18.45
C ALA A 573 -2.71 14.07 -19.97
N ARG A 574 -1.59 13.82 -20.64
CA ARG A 574 -1.53 13.38 -22.04
C ARG A 574 -1.65 11.85 -22.10
N PRO A 575 -2.23 11.30 -23.18
CA PRO A 575 -2.41 9.86 -23.37
C PRO A 575 -1.11 9.10 -23.54
#